data_AF-A0A914D3A7-F1
#
_entry.id   AF-A0A914D3A7-F1
#
_cell.length_a   1.000
_cell.length_b   1.000
_cell.length_c   1.000
_cell.angle_alpha   90.00
_cell.angle_beta   90.00
_cell.angle_gamma   90.00
#
_symmetry.space_group_name_H-M   'P 1'
#
loop_
_entity.id
_entity.type
_entity.pdbx_description
1 polymer ?
#
loop_
_entity_poly.entity_id
_entity_poly.type
_entity_poly.pdbx_seq_one_letter_code
_entity_poly.pdbx_strand_id
1 'polypeptide(L)'
;MKTLDEVLSHMDDPNYMIKELNTIERLVHAFHMKTMWSSIRHKYEMNKNSPPTSSDVCLCALDVENNGVLTMLRYIALIFREPELIYGNQLEDYGRNKMSVLGHAMLCGYHNVRCGVEPNQQPKTRIQDVNE
;
A
#
# COMPACT_ATOMS: atom_id res chain seq x y z
N MET A 1 -1.35 -5.09 -26.47
CA MET A 1 -2.76 -5.34 -26.15
C MET A 1 -2.99 -6.17 -24.88
N LYS A 2 -2.08 -7.07 -24.45
CA LYS A 2 -2.21 -7.89 -23.23
C LYS A 2 -2.90 -7.25 -22.00
N THR A 3 -2.53 -6.03 -21.61
CA THR A 3 -3.10 -5.34 -20.43
C THR A 3 -4.59 -5.02 -20.59
N LEU A 4 -5.04 -4.71 -21.81
CA LEU A 4 -6.46 -4.52 -22.12
C LEU A 4 -7.19 -5.86 -22.01
N ASP A 5 -6.66 -6.90 -22.67
CA ASP A 5 -7.27 -8.23 -22.70
C ASP A 5 -7.41 -8.81 -21.29
N GLU A 6 -6.39 -8.62 -20.44
CA GLU A 6 -6.35 -9.11 -19.06
C GLU A 6 -7.44 -8.48 -18.17
N VAL A 7 -7.68 -7.17 -18.30
CA VAL A 7 -8.72 -6.49 -17.52
C VAL A 7 -10.10 -6.80 -18.08
N LEU A 8 -10.27 -6.79 -19.41
CA LEU A 8 -11.57 -7.02 -20.02
C LEU A 8 -12.04 -8.47 -19.92
N SER A 9 -11.13 -9.45 -19.83
CA SER A 9 -11.50 -10.85 -19.60
C SER A 9 -12.12 -11.10 -18.21
N HIS A 10 -12.03 -10.12 -17.31
CA HIS A 10 -12.58 -10.17 -15.95
C HIS A 10 -13.55 -9.01 -15.69
N MET A 11 -14.14 -8.43 -16.75
CA MET A 11 -14.96 -7.22 -16.63
C MET A 11 -16.19 -7.38 -15.73
N ASP A 12 -16.73 -8.59 -15.65
CA ASP A 12 -17.91 -8.95 -14.86
C ASP A 12 -17.55 -9.56 -13.49
N ASP A 13 -16.26 -9.68 -13.15
CA ASP A 13 -15.81 -10.16 -11.85
C ASP A 13 -15.61 -8.97 -10.89
N PRO A 14 -16.53 -8.71 -9.94
CA PRO A 14 -16.39 -7.62 -8.99
C PRO A 14 -15.19 -7.79 -8.04
N ASN A 15 -14.62 -8.99 -7.92
CA ASN A 15 -13.46 -9.27 -7.06
C ASN A 15 -12.11 -9.14 -7.78
N TYR A 16 -12.12 -8.87 -9.09
CA TYR A 16 -10.88 -8.75 -9.85
C TYR A 16 -10.11 -7.45 -9.54
N MET A 17 -8.84 -7.57 -9.15
CA MET A 17 -7.96 -6.45 -8.75
C MET A 17 -8.42 -5.66 -7.51
N ILE A 18 -9.16 -4.56 -7.70
CA ILE A 18 -9.56 -3.63 -6.64
C ILE A 18 -11.09 -3.59 -6.64
N LYS A 19 -11.70 -4.11 -5.57
CA LYS A 19 -13.16 -4.33 -5.48
C LYS A 19 -13.96 -3.05 -5.72
N GLU A 20 -13.51 -1.95 -5.13
CA GLU A 20 -14.16 -0.62 -5.18
C GLU A 20 -14.01 0.14 -6.52
N LEU A 21 -13.29 -0.42 -7.50
CA LEU A 21 -13.12 0.19 -8.81
C LEU A 21 -14.05 -0.45 -9.84
N ASN A 22 -14.67 0.39 -10.67
CA ASN A 22 -15.36 -0.09 -11.86
C ASN A 22 -14.37 -0.54 -12.95
N THR A 23 -14.86 -1.23 -14.00
CA THR A 23 -14.02 -1.79 -15.08
C THR A 23 -13.12 -0.75 -15.76
N ILE A 24 -13.61 0.47 -16.00
CA ILE A 24 -12.82 1.54 -16.62
C ILE A 24 -11.73 2.02 -15.66
N GLU A 25 -12.06 2.21 -14.39
CA GLU A 25 -11.09 2.59 -13.35
C GLU A 25 -9.99 1.51 -13.21
N ARG A 26 -10.34 0.22 -13.25
CA ARG A 26 -9.38 -0.89 -13.23
C ARG A 26 -8.47 -0.89 -14.46
N LEU A 27 -9.03 -0.62 -15.63
CA LEU A 27 -8.26 -0.53 -16.87
C LEU A 27 -7.25 0.62 -16.82
N VAL A 28 -7.71 1.81 -16.41
CA VAL A 28 -6.85 2.98 -16.23
C VAL A 28 -5.76 2.70 -15.20
N HIS A 29 -6.11 2.07 -14.07
CA HIS A 29 -5.15 1.67 -13.04
C HIS A 29 -4.08 0.72 -13.58
N ALA A 30 -4.45 -0.31 -14.35
CA ALA A 30 -3.51 -1.26 -14.94
C ALA A 30 -2.52 -0.56 -15.91
N PHE A 31 -3.01 0.35 -16.76
CA PHE A 31 -2.14 1.14 -17.65
C PHE A 31 -1.26 2.14 -16.89
N HIS A 32 -1.81 2.78 -15.86
CA HIS A 32 -1.07 3.70 -14.99
C HIS A 32 0.11 2.97 -14.34
N MET A 33 -0.13 1.82 -13.70
CA MET A 33 0.90 1.04 -13.04
C MET A 33 1.95 0.53 -14.02
N LYS A 34 1.54 0.07 -15.22
CA LYS A 34 2.49 -0.36 -16.25
C LYS A 34 3.40 0.76 -16.72
N THR A 35 2.84 1.94 -16.96
CA THR A 35 3.60 3.13 -17.34
C THR A 35 4.55 3.52 -16.22
N MET A 36 4.05 3.64 -15.00
CA MET A 36 4.85 3.99 -13.82
C MET A 36 6.03 3.03 -13.62
N TRP A 37 5.79 1.72 -13.67
CA TRP A 37 6.87 0.73 -13.54
C TRP A 37 7.90 0.83 -14.66
N SER A 38 7.45 1.04 -15.90
CA SER A 38 8.38 1.24 -17.02
C SER A 38 9.25 2.48 -16.84
N SER A 39 8.69 3.58 -16.32
CA SER A 39 9.40 4.83 -16.09
C SER A 39 10.38 4.75 -14.90
N ILE A 40 10.02 4.02 -13.84
CA ILE A 40 10.85 3.90 -12.64
C ILE A 40 11.94 2.83 -12.80
N ARG A 41 11.71 1.80 -13.63
CA ARG A 41 12.61 0.65 -13.78
C ARG A 41 14.07 1.05 -13.96
N HIS A 42 14.36 1.99 -14.86
CA HIS A 42 15.76 2.37 -15.12
C HIS A 42 16.45 2.93 -13.88
N LYS A 43 15.77 3.81 -13.13
CA LYS A 43 16.30 4.38 -11.87
C LYS A 43 16.49 3.32 -10.81
N TYR A 44 15.55 2.38 -10.71
CA TYR A 44 15.67 1.25 -9.77
C TYR A 44 16.89 0.39 -10.09
N GLU A 45 17.08 -0.01 -11.35
CA GLU A 45 18.24 -0.82 -11.75
C GLU A 45 19.56 -0.07 -11.55
N MET A 46 19.60 1.24 -11.79
CA MET A 46 20.77 2.06 -11.48
C MET A 46 21.10 2.03 -9.98
N ASN A 47 20.12 2.27 -9.11
CA ASN A 47 20.32 2.26 -7.67
C ASN A 47 20.67 0.88 -7.13
N LYS A 48 20.15 -0.19 -7.75
CA LYS A 48 20.45 -1.57 -7.37
C LYS A 48 21.89 -1.95 -7.72
N ASN A 49 22.36 -1.57 -8.92
CA ASN A 49 23.70 -1.92 -9.39
C ASN A 49 24.79 -0.99 -8.83
N SER A 50 24.42 0.27 -8.54
CA SER A 50 25.30 1.30 -8.01
C SER A 50 24.59 2.05 -6.87
N PRO A 51 24.48 1.42 -5.69
CA PRO A 51 23.82 2.05 -4.55
C PRO A 51 24.54 3.34 -4.14
N PRO A 52 23.81 4.38 -3.70
CA PRO A 52 24.41 5.61 -3.19
C PRO A 52 25.39 5.33 -2.06
N THR A 53 26.61 5.85 -2.16
CA THR A 53 27.67 5.72 -1.15
C THR A 53 27.88 7.00 -0.34
N SER A 54 27.14 8.05 -0.64
CA SER A 54 27.21 9.33 0.09
C SER A 54 26.84 9.14 1.55
N SER A 55 27.60 9.77 2.45
CA SER A 55 27.32 9.79 3.90
C SER A 55 25.94 10.35 4.26
N ASP A 56 25.32 11.10 3.35
CA ASP A 56 24.01 11.74 3.57
C ASP A 56 22.83 10.78 3.35
N VAL A 57 23.09 9.55 2.87
CA VAL A 57 22.04 8.53 2.67
C VAL A 57 22.04 7.56 3.84
N CYS A 58 20.91 7.46 4.53
CA CYS A 58 20.73 6.47 5.59
C CYS A 58 20.90 5.04 5.05
N LEU A 59 21.70 4.22 5.74
CA LEU A 59 21.81 2.79 5.41
C LEU A 59 20.46 2.07 5.45
N CYS A 60 19.55 2.51 6.33
CA CYS A 60 18.18 2.02 6.39
C CYS A 60 17.39 2.21 5.08
N ALA A 61 17.70 3.25 4.30
CA ALA A 61 17.03 3.49 3.03
C ALA A 61 17.45 2.49 1.94
N LEU A 62 18.60 1.82 2.13
CA LEU A 62 19.13 0.81 1.21
C LEU A 62 18.65 -0.61 1.53
N ASP A 63 18.10 -0.82 2.73
CA ASP A 63 17.60 -2.13 3.20
C ASP A 63 16.07 -2.15 3.31
N VAL A 64 15.41 -2.37 2.17
CA VAL A 64 13.94 -2.41 2.09
C VAL A 64 13.30 -3.61 2.78
N GLU A 65 14.07 -4.65 3.07
CA GLU A 65 13.58 -5.85 3.75
C GLU A 65 13.43 -5.59 5.26
N ASN A 66 14.28 -4.74 5.85
CA ASN A 66 14.28 -4.49 7.29
C ASN A 66 13.84 -3.06 7.70
N ASN A 67 13.58 -2.15 6.76
CA ASN A 67 13.12 -0.79 7.07
C ASN A 67 11.59 -0.64 7.19
N GLY A 68 10.83 -1.72 7.02
CA GLY A 68 9.36 -1.74 7.15
C GLY A 68 8.58 -1.28 5.91
N VAL A 69 9.24 -0.78 4.86
CA VAL A 69 8.58 -0.32 3.64
C VAL A 69 7.84 -1.47 2.94
N LEU A 70 8.46 -2.64 2.82
CA LEU A 70 7.81 -3.80 2.18
C LEU A 70 6.59 -4.28 2.96
N THR A 71 6.67 -4.30 4.29
CA THR A 71 5.55 -4.63 5.17
C THR A 71 4.38 -3.67 4.93
N MET A 72 4.66 -2.36 4.90
CA MET A 72 3.65 -1.34 4.61
C MET A 72 3.03 -1.52 3.21
N LEU A 73 3.85 -1.76 2.18
CA LEU A 73 3.34 -1.94 0.81
C LEU A 73 2.42 -3.16 0.71
N ARG A 74 2.75 -4.26 1.39
CA ARG A 74 1.88 -5.44 1.49
C ARG A 74 0.57 -5.12 2.22
N TYR A 75 0.65 -4.36 3.31
CA TYR A 75 -0.53 -3.94 4.07
C TYR A 75 -1.46 -3.04 3.23
N ILE A 76 -0.91 -2.06 2.51
CA ILE A 76 -1.67 -1.21 1.59
C ILE A 76 -2.32 -2.04 0.48
N ALA A 77 -1.60 -3.02 -0.09
CA ALA A 77 -2.16 -3.90 -1.09
C ALA A 77 -3.34 -4.73 -0.55
N LEU A 78 -3.26 -5.17 0.71
CA LEU A 78 -4.34 -5.89 1.38
C LEU A 78 -5.57 -4.99 1.59
N ILE A 79 -5.39 -3.74 2.01
CA ILE A 79 -6.47 -2.76 2.18
C ILE A 79 -7.27 -2.56 0.89
N PHE A 80 -6.60 -2.51 -0.26
CA PHE A 80 -7.29 -2.30 -1.54
C PHE A 80 -7.97 -3.55 -2.10
N ARG A 81 -7.43 -4.74 -1.81
CA ARG A 81 -7.96 -6.01 -2.33
C ARG A 81 -9.06 -6.58 -1.44
N GLU A 82 -8.87 -6.48 -0.14
CA GLU A 82 -9.73 -7.09 0.88
C GLU A 82 -10.09 -6.06 1.97
N PRO A 83 -10.74 -4.93 1.61
CA PRO A 83 -11.07 -3.88 2.57
C PRO A 83 -11.89 -4.38 3.77
N GLU A 84 -12.73 -5.39 3.56
CA GLU A 84 -13.53 -6.03 4.61
C GLU A 84 -12.70 -6.73 5.70
N LEU A 85 -11.50 -7.22 5.39
CA LEU A 85 -10.60 -7.82 6.39
C LEU A 85 -9.99 -6.76 7.32
N ILE A 86 -9.96 -5.50 6.88
CA ILE A 86 -9.32 -4.39 7.60
C ILE A 86 -10.36 -3.53 8.33
N TYR A 87 -11.48 -3.24 7.67
CA TYR A 87 -12.50 -2.30 8.18
C TYR A 87 -13.79 -2.99 8.67
N GLY A 88 -13.95 -4.30 8.46
CA GLY A 88 -15.17 -5.03 8.81
C GLY A 88 -16.41 -4.50 8.09
N ASN A 89 -17.59 -4.62 8.72
CA ASN A 89 -18.87 -4.19 8.14
C ASN A 89 -19.08 -2.65 8.14
N GLN A 90 -18.07 -1.84 8.48
CA GLN A 90 -18.19 -0.38 8.56
C GLN A 90 -17.96 0.35 7.23
N LEU A 91 -17.93 -0.37 6.10
CA LEU A 91 -17.68 0.21 4.78
C LEU A 91 -18.85 1.05 4.24
N GLU A 92 -20.07 0.87 4.76
CA GLU A 92 -21.27 1.55 4.25
C GLU A 92 -21.22 3.09 4.38
N ASP A 93 -20.46 3.64 5.34
CA ASP A 93 -20.42 5.09 5.58
C ASP A 93 -19.18 5.78 4.94
N TYR A 94 -18.16 5.00 4.56
CA TYR A 94 -16.88 5.51 4.06
C TYR A 94 -16.82 5.70 2.53
N GLY A 95 -17.77 5.11 1.80
CA GLY A 95 -17.85 5.12 0.33
C GLY A 95 -18.06 6.50 -0.32
N ARG A 96 -18.26 7.58 0.45
CA ARG A 96 -18.44 8.94 -0.08
C ARG A 96 -17.15 9.75 -0.25
N ASN A 97 -16.06 9.37 0.43
CA ASN A 97 -14.77 10.08 0.34
C ASN A 97 -13.63 9.09 0.09
N LYS A 98 -13.40 8.73 -1.18
CA LYS A 98 -12.31 7.84 -1.65
C LYS A 98 -10.91 8.28 -1.14
N MET A 99 -10.74 9.53 -0.72
CA MET A 99 -9.48 10.10 -0.18
C MET A 99 -9.26 9.79 1.32
N SER A 100 -10.28 9.32 2.05
CA SER A 100 -10.24 9.07 3.50
C SER A 100 -9.63 7.70 3.86
N VAL A 101 -9.85 6.68 3.02
CA VAL A 101 -9.31 5.32 3.20
C VAL A 101 -7.79 5.31 3.12
N LEU A 102 -7.21 6.09 2.19
CA LEU A 102 -5.77 6.30 2.07
C LEU A 102 -5.17 6.96 3.32
N GLY A 103 -5.87 7.94 3.90
CA GLY A 103 -5.45 8.62 5.13
C GLY A 103 -5.44 7.69 6.35
N HIS A 104 -6.48 6.89 6.54
CA HIS A 104 -6.57 5.93 7.64
C HIS A 104 -5.56 4.76 7.50
N ALA A 105 -5.42 4.21 6.29
CA ALA A 105 -4.43 3.19 5.97
C ALA A 105 -2.99 3.65 6.26
N MET A 106 -2.67 4.88 5.85
CA MET A 106 -1.39 5.49 6.17
C MET A 106 -1.21 5.62 7.69
N LEU A 107 -2.18 6.18 8.42
CA LEU A 107 -2.07 6.41 9.87
C LEU A 107 -1.85 5.13 10.69
N CYS A 108 -2.53 4.03 10.35
CA CYS A 108 -2.33 2.74 11.01
C CYS A 108 -0.96 2.11 10.69
N GLY A 109 -0.46 2.26 9.47
CA GLY A 109 0.84 1.72 9.11
C GLY A 109 2.03 2.59 9.57
N TYR A 110 1.85 3.91 9.68
CA TYR A 110 2.91 4.87 10.06
C TYR A 110 3.51 4.56 11.45
N HIS A 111 2.75 3.91 12.33
CA HIS A 111 3.25 3.53 13.66
C HIS A 111 4.35 2.45 13.62
N ASN A 112 4.49 1.68 12.53
CA ASN A 112 5.50 0.62 12.41
C ASN A 112 6.70 0.97 11.51
N VAL A 113 6.66 2.09 10.75
CA VAL A 113 7.72 2.49 9.80
C VAL A 113 8.56 3.62 10.39
N ARG A 114 8.83 3.60 11.70
CA ARG A 114 9.89 4.44 12.28
C ARG A 114 11.22 3.77 11.95
N CYS A 115 11.96 4.35 11.00
CA CYS A 115 13.37 4.06 10.81
C CYS A 115 14.11 4.26 12.14
N GLY A 116 14.44 3.15 12.82
CA GLY A 116 15.40 3.03 13.91
C GLY A 116 15.41 4.14 14.97
N VAL A 117 14.46 4.13 15.91
CA VAL A 117 14.67 4.69 17.26
C VAL A 117 13.93 3.82 18.32
N GLU A 118 14.74 3.12 19.12
CA GLU A 118 14.52 2.44 20.43
C GLU A 118 13.48 1.29 20.59
N PRO A 119 13.85 0.17 21.27
CA PRO A 119 13.05 -1.07 21.33
C PRO A 119 11.99 -1.12 22.46
N ASN A 120 11.54 0.00 23.02
CA ASN A 120 10.69 -0.01 24.23
C ASN A 120 9.45 0.89 24.16
N GLN A 121 8.65 0.76 23.11
CA GLN A 121 7.26 1.22 23.17
C GLN A 121 6.34 0.16 22.57
N GLN A 122 5.79 -0.69 23.46
CA GLN A 122 4.60 -1.47 23.13
C GLN A 122 3.51 -0.52 22.61
N PRO A 123 2.73 -0.92 21.59
CA PRO A 123 1.53 -0.19 21.23
C PRO A 123 0.63 -0.16 22.46
N LYS A 124 0.36 1.03 23.00
CA LYS A 124 -0.71 1.21 23.98
C LYS A 124 -2.01 0.83 23.26
N THR A 125 -2.46 -0.40 23.47
CA THR A 125 -3.84 -0.81 23.24
C THR A 125 -4.71 0.08 24.13
N ARG A 126 -5.25 1.16 23.58
CA ARG A 126 -6.38 1.85 24.19
C ARG A 126 -7.64 1.04 23.90
N ILE A 127 -7.73 -0.13 24.55
CA ILE A 127 -9.01 -0.61 25.06
C ILE A 127 -9.00 -0.13 26.51
N GLN A 128 -9.47 1.10 26.72
CA GLN A 128 -9.82 1.54 28.06
C GLN A 128 -11.04 0.73 28.46
N ASP A 129 -10.83 -0.18 29.42
CA ASP A 129 -11.70 -0.42 30.56
C ASP A 129 -13.19 -0.14 30.31
N VAL A 130 -13.90 -1.16 29.82
CA VAL A 130 -15.31 -1.33 30.18
C VAL A 130 -15.30 -1.86 31.61
N ASN A 131 -15.58 -0.99 32.57
CA ASN A 131 -16.11 -1.34 33.89
C ASN A 131 -16.91 -0.14 34.40
N GLU A 132 -18.23 -0.22 34.22
CA GLU A 132 -19.21 -0.07 35.29
C GLU A 132 -20.43 -0.94 34.96
#